data_AF-A0A136PZP1-F1
#
_entry.id   AF-A0A136PZP1-F1
#
_cell.length_a   1.000
_cell.length_b   1.000
_cell.length_c   1.000
_cell.angle_alpha   90.00
_cell.angle_beta   90.00
_cell.angle_gamma   90.00
#
_symmetry.space_group_name_H-M   'P 1'
#
loop_
_entity.id
_entity.type
_entity.pdbx_description
1 polymer ?
#
loop_
_entity_poly.entity_id
_entity_poly.type
_entity_poly.pdbx_seq_one_letter_code
_entity_poly.pdbx_strand_id
1 'polypeptide(L)'
;MKEQRKDILDMLAEGKITAAEAEQLIAALERDQPPTAASRDARPKGKAKYLRVMVDAVDEDGEPGRVNVRVPLQLLRAGVRLTALIPPQALGTANAELTKSGVPIDLTQLKPDQLEALVDHLDEMTVEVDQPDAKVRVFCE
;
A
#
# COMPACT_ATOMS: atom_id res chain seq x y z
N MET A 1 -11.25 -16.63 -14.51
CA MET A 1 -11.48 -15.24 -14.97
C MET A 1 -11.21 -15.02 -16.46
N LYS A 2 -10.02 -15.30 -17.01
CA LYS A 2 -9.77 -15.13 -18.47
C LYS A 2 -10.67 -16.03 -19.35
N GLU A 3 -10.97 -17.25 -18.90
CA GLU A 3 -11.93 -18.16 -19.55
C GLU A 3 -13.35 -17.60 -19.57
N GLN A 4 -13.88 -17.15 -18.42
CA GLN A 4 -15.24 -16.60 -18.32
C GLN A 4 -15.44 -15.35 -19.18
N ARG A 5 -14.41 -14.50 -19.33
CA ARG A 5 -14.46 -13.35 -20.25
C ARG A 5 -14.54 -13.80 -21.71
N LYS A 6 -13.84 -14.89 -22.06
CA LYS A 6 -13.86 -15.45 -23.42
C LYS A 6 -15.23 -16.04 -23.74
N ASP A 7 -15.84 -16.75 -22.80
CA ASP A 7 -17.18 -17.33 -22.96
C ASP A 7 -18.25 -16.25 -23.21
N ILE A 8 -18.17 -15.11 -22.52
CA ILE A 8 -19.10 -13.98 -22.75
C ILE A 8 -18.92 -13.38 -24.16
N LEU A 9 -17.68 -13.28 -24.64
CA LEU A 9 -17.40 -12.75 -25.98
C LEU A 9 -17.86 -13.73 -27.07
N ASP A 10 -17.72 -15.04 -26.83
CA ASP A 10 -18.22 -16.07 -27.73
C ASP A 10 -19.77 -16.04 -27.76
N MET A 11 -20.44 -15.85 -26.62
CA MET A 11 -21.90 -15.65 -26.58
C MET A 11 -22.37 -14.41 -27.33
N LEU A 12 -21.59 -13.32 -27.30
CA LEU A 12 -21.86 -12.11 -28.09
C LEU A 12 -21.66 -12.36 -29.59
N ALA A 13 -20.59 -13.08 -29.97
CA ALA A 13 -20.31 -13.43 -31.37
C ALA A 13 -21.38 -14.38 -31.96
N GLU A 14 -21.91 -15.27 -31.13
CA GLU A 14 -23.03 -16.15 -31.46
C GLU A 14 -24.39 -15.45 -31.42
N GLY A 15 -24.45 -14.18 -30.98
CA GLY A 15 -25.67 -13.37 -30.89
C GLY A 15 -26.65 -13.82 -29.79
N LYS A 16 -26.18 -14.62 -28.82
CA LYS A 16 -26.98 -15.10 -27.68
C LYS A 16 -27.27 -13.99 -26.66
N ILE A 17 -26.46 -12.94 -26.66
CA ILE A 17 -26.58 -11.75 -25.82
C ILE A 17 -26.34 -10.50 -26.65
N THR A 18 -26.88 -9.38 -26.18
CA THR A 18 -26.62 -8.06 -26.75
C THR A 18 -25.30 -7.48 -26.27
N ALA A 19 -24.78 -6.47 -26.98
CA ALA A 19 -23.57 -5.76 -26.57
C ALA A 19 -23.69 -5.14 -25.17
N ALA A 20 -24.89 -4.64 -24.81
CA ALA A 20 -25.14 -4.06 -23.49
C ALA A 20 -25.12 -5.11 -22.37
N GLU A 21 -25.66 -6.30 -22.62
CA GLU A 21 -25.63 -7.41 -21.66
C GLU A 21 -24.21 -7.96 -21.48
N ALA A 22 -23.45 -8.08 -22.58
CA ALA A 22 -22.04 -8.46 -22.53
C ALA A 22 -21.22 -7.48 -21.67
N GLU A 23 -21.44 -6.18 -21.83
CA GLU A 23 -20.80 -5.13 -21.03
C GLU A 23 -21.13 -5.26 -19.53
N GLN A 24 -22.40 -5.50 -19.19
CA GLN A 24 -22.82 -5.70 -17.80
C GLN A 24 -22.21 -6.95 -17.16
N LEU A 25 -22.14 -8.07 -17.91
CA LEU A 25 -21.57 -9.33 -17.42
C LEU A 25 -20.05 -9.22 -17.21
N ILE A 26 -19.34 -8.56 -18.14
CA ILE A 26 -17.90 -8.32 -18.00
C ILE A 26 -17.63 -7.40 -16.79
N ALA A 27 -18.42 -6.34 -16.62
CA ALA A 27 -18.30 -5.44 -15.47
C ALA A 27 -18.58 -6.13 -14.13
N ALA A 28 -19.50 -7.09 -14.08
CA ALA A 28 -19.77 -7.89 -12.90
C ALA A 28 -18.60 -8.82 -12.55
N LEU A 29 -17.97 -9.46 -13.55
CA LEU A 29 -16.78 -10.29 -13.36
C LEU A 29 -15.58 -9.51 -12.84
N GLU A 30 -15.43 -8.24 -13.23
CA GLU A 30 -14.34 -7.37 -12.75
C GLU A 30 -14.57 -6.89 -11.30
N ARG A 31 -15.83 -6.76 -10.86
CA ARG A 31 -16.17 -6.37 -9.48
C ARG A 31 -15.98 -7.49 -8.46
N ASP A 32 -16.11 -8.74 -8.89
CA ASP A 32 -15.93 -9.93 -8.04
C ASP A 32 -14.44 -10.35 -7.93
N GLN A 33 -13.54 -9.53 -8.48
CA GLN A 33 -12.11 -9.66 -8.27
C GLN A 33 -11.80 -9.22 -6.83
N PRO A 34 -11.29 -10.11 -5.94
CA PRO A 34 -10.63 -9.63 -4.72
C PRO A 34 -9.56 -8.64 -5.17
N PRO A 35 -9.32 -7.53 -4.46
CA PRO A 35 -8.49 -6.43 -4.96
C PRO A 35 -7.04 -6.91 -5.18
N THR A 36 -6.80 -7.55 -6.32
CA THR A 36 -5.49 -7.75 -6.90
C THR A 36 -5.11 -6.39 -7.40
N ALA A 37 -4.17 -5.77 -6.70
CA ALA A 37 -3.46 -4.54 -7.04
C ALA A 37 -3.82 -4.05 -8.45
N ALA A 38 -4.93 -3.31 -8.55
CA ALA A 38 -5.24 -2.63 -9.78
C ALA A 38 -4.02 -1.76 -10.07
N SER A 39 -3.42 -1.96 -11.24
CA SER A 39 -2.46 -1.04 -11.82
C SER A 39 -2.87 0.38 -11.45
N ARG A 40 -2.10 1.01 -10.55
CA ARG A 40 -2.17 2.44 -10.30
C ARG A 40 -1.43 3.22 -11.40
N ASP A 41 -1.44 2.69 -12.62
CA ASP A 41 -1.05 3.40 -13.84
C ASP A 41 -2.16 4.38 -14.21
N ALA A 42 -2.29 5.41 -13.39
CA ALA A 42 -2.82 6.74 -13.72
C ALA A 42 -2.96 7.53 -12.41
N ARG A 43 -1.89 7.65 -11.63
CA ARG A 43 -1.85 8.78 -10.69
C ARG A 43 -1.57 10.05 -11.49
N PRO A 44 -2.37 11.12 -11.31
CA PRO A 44 -1.94 12.44 -11.75
C PRO A 44 -0.56 12.68 -11.11
N LYS A 45 0.38 13.28 -11.85
CA LYS A 45 1.67 13.79 -11.33
C LYS A 45 1.44 14.91 -10.31
N GLY A 46 0.80 14.59 -9.20
CA GLY A 46 0.59 15.45 -8.05
C GLY A 46 1.38 14.87 -6.90
N LYS A 47 2.21 15.71 -6.26
CA LYS A 47 3.01 15.34 -5.10
C LYS A 47 2.16 14.52 -4.12
N ALA A 48 2.63 13.34 -3.72
CA ALA A 48 2.02 12.59 -2.64
C ALA A 48 1.72 13.48 -1.44
N LYS A 49 0.55 13.27 -0.84
CA LYS A 49 0.05 14.03 0.30
C LYS A 49 0.20 13.23 1.59
N TYR A 50 0.11 11.90 1.52
CA TYR A 50 0.14 11.02 2.67
C TYR A 50 1.05 9.81 2.43
N LEU A 51 1.74 9.34 3.47
CA LEU A 51 2.27 7.99 3.58
C LEU A 51 1.21 7.13 4.26
N ARG A 52 0.86 5.99 3.67
CA ARG A 52 -0.10 5.04 4.21
C ARG A 52 0.59 3.73 4.55
N VAL A 53 0.36 3.23 5.76
CA VAL A 53 0.83 1.94 6.25
C VAL A 53 -0.38 1.11 6.64
N MET A 54 -0.52 -0.06 6.03
CA MET A 54 -1.57 -1.02 6.36
C MET A 54 -0.92 -2.34 6.74
N VAL A 55 -1.31 -2.88 7.87
CA VAL A 55 -0.88 -4.19 8.35
C VAL A 55 -2.13 -4.99 8.69
N ASP A 56 -2.20 -6.19 8.16
CA ASP A 56 -3.15 -7.22 8.60
C ASP A 56 -2.26 -8.39 9.07
N ALA A 57 -2.29 -8.72 10.35
CA ALA A 57 -1.44 -9.76 10.94
C ALA A 57 -2.24 -10.64 11.91
N VAL A 58 -1.73 -11.83 12.19
CA VAL A 58 -2.24 -12.74 13.22
C VAL A 58 -1.16 -12.91 14.27
N ASP A 59 -1.49 -12.73 15.55
CA ASP A 59 -0.52 -12.91 16.63
C ASP A 59 -0.31 -14.38 17.02
N GLU A 60 0.56 -14.64 18.00
CA GLU A 60 0.90 -16.00 18.46
C GLU A 60 -0.31 -16.73 19.09
N ASP A 61 -1.31 -15.99 19.58
CA ASP A 61 -2.55 -16.52 20.14
C ASP A 61 -3.62 -16.76 19.06
N GLY A 62 -3.34 -16.40 17.80
CA GLY A 62 -4.25 -16.57 16.67
C GLY A 62 -5.23 -15.41 16.48
N GLU A 63 -5.08 -14.31 17.21
CA GLU A 63 -5.99 -13.18 17.15
C GLU A 63 -5.62 -12.22 15.99
N PRO A 64 -6.61 -11.79 15.18
CA PRO A 64 -6.35 -10.91 14.05
C PRO A 64 -6.10 -9.47 14.50
N GLY A 65 -4.91 -8.95 14.18
CA GLY A 65 -4.52 -7.56 14.35
C GLY A 65 -4.61 -6.77 13.04
N ARG A 66 -5.20 -5.57 13.09
CA ARG A 66 -5.25 -4.65 11.95
C ARG A 66 -4.74 -3.26 12.29
N VAL A 67 -3.80 -2.77 11.48
CA VAL A 67 -3.25 -1.43 11.55
C VAL A 67 -3.50 -0.71 10.23
N ASN A 68 -4.01 0.52 10.31
CA ASN A 68 -4.20 1.37 9.13
C ASN A 68 -3.85 2.81 9.52
N VAL A 69 -2.62 3.22 9.19
CA VAL A 69 -2.04 4.51 9.55
C VAL A 69 -1.92 5.37 8.29
N ARG A 70 -2.28 6.65 8.43
CA ARG A 70 -2.15 7.65 7.37
C ARG A 70 -1.41 8.86 7.91
N VAL A 71 -0.23 9.16 7.36
CA VAL A 71 0.66 10.22 7.82
C VAL A 71 0.76 11.31 6.74
N PRO A 72 0.34 12.55 7.00
CA PRO A 72 0.55 13.64 6.05
C PRO A 72 2.05 13.91 5.82
N LEU A 73 2.51 13.88 4.57
CA LEU A 73 3.91 14.13 4.21
C LEU A 73 4.35 15.57 4.54
N GLN A 74 3.40 16.50 4.69
CA GLN A 74 3.70 17.86 5.17
C GLN A 74 4.24 17.87 6.61
N LEU A 75 3.86 16.92 7.46
CA LEU A 75 4.42 16.82 8.82
C LEU A 75 5.89 16.41 8.81
N LEU A 76 6.29 15.58 7.84
CA LEU A 76 7.68 15.19 7.61
C LEU A 76 8.52 16.41 7.21
N ARG A 77 8.00 17.23 6.28
CA ARG A 77 8.65 18.47 5.84
C ARG A 77 8.74 19.54 6.93
N ALA A 78 7.75 19.60 7.82
CA ALA A 78 7.75 20.53 8.94
C ALA A 78 8.76 20.18 10.04
N GLY A 79 9.52 19.09 9.90
CA GLY A 79 10.51 18.67 10.90
C GLY A 79 9.88 18.29 12.24
N VAL A 80 8.58 17.95 12.24
CA VAL A 80 7.91 17.44 13.43
C VAL A 80 8.67 16.19 13.84
N ARG A 81 9.07 16.11 15.11
CA ARG A 81 9.72 14.92 15.66
C ARG A 81 8.75 13.75 15.54
N LEU A 82 8.77 13.03 14.42
CA LEU A 82 7.98 11.80 14.22
C LEU A 82 8.24 10.82 15.36
N THR A 83 9.47 10.83 15.87
CA THR A 83 9.90 10.11 17.05
C THR A 83 9.08 10.45 18.30
N ALA A 84 8.50 11.64 18.41
CA ALA A 84 7.61 12.01 19.51
C ALA A 84 6.22 11.36 19.41
N LEU A 85 5.83 10.87 18.22
CA LEU A 85 4.56 10.16 18.01
C LEU A 85 4.72 8.64 18.14
N ILE A 86 5.95 8.14 18.20
CA ILE A 86 6.26 6.72 18.27
C ILE A 86 6.71 6.40 19.70
N PRO A 87 6.13 5.37 20.36
CA PRO A 87 6.58 4.95 21.68
C PRO A 87 8.10 4.66 21.70
N PRO A 88 8.85 5.07 22.75
CA PRO A 88 10.30 4.91 22.80
C PRO A 88 10.77 3.47 22.61
N GLN A 89 10.01 2.51 23.14
CA GLN A 89 10.26 1.08 22.98
C GLN A 89 10.21 0.62 21.52
N ALA A 90 9.23 1.12 20.74
CA ALA A 90 9.11 0.77 19.32
C ALA A 90 10.23 1.40 18.48
N LEU A 91 10.66 2.62 18.82
CA LEU A 91 11.83 3.25 18.18
C LEU A 91 13.12 2.47 18.44
N GLY A 92 13.32 1.99 19.67
CA GLY A 92 14.48 1.19 20.04
C GLY A 92 14.56 -0.10 19.22
N THR A 93 13.46 -0.85 19.14
CA THR A 93 13.38 -2.09 18.34
C THR A 93 13.63 -1.82 16.86
N ALA A 94 13.02 -0.77 16.30
CA ALA A 94 13.23 -0.41 14.89
C ALA A 94 14.69 -0.04 14.58
N ASN A 95 15.33 0.78 15.41
CA ASN A 95 16.74 1.13 15.24
C ASN A 95 17.67 -0.10 15.31
N ALA A 96 17.39 -1.04 16.20
CA ALA A 96 18.17 -2.27 16.34
C ALA A 96 18.09 -3.14 15.06
N GLU A 97 16.87 -3.31 14.51
CA GLU A 97 16.67 -4.08 13.28
C GLU A 97 17.26 -3.39 12.04
N LEU A 98 17.17 -2.06 11.94
CA LEU A 98 17.82 -1.28 10.88
C LEU A 98 19.34 -1.46 10.92
N THR A 99 19.94 -1.37 12.11
CA THR A 99 21.38 -1.57 12.30
C THR A 99 21.80 -2.98 11.88
N LYS A 100 21.06 -4.00 12.32
CA LYS A 100 21.28 -5.41 11.96
C LYS A 100 21.15 -5.64 10.45
N SER A 101 20.25 -4.91 9.80
CA SER A 101 20.04 -4.95 8.35
C SER A 101 21.05 -4.12 7.56
N GLY A 102 22.04 -3.51 8.23
CA GLY A 102 23.09 -2.71 7.59
C GLY A 102 22.62 -1.34 7.08
N VAL A 103 21.48 -0.85 7.59
CA VAL A 103 20.95 0.48 7.27
C VAL A 103 21.45 1.47 8.34
N PRO A 104 22.39 2.38 8.01
CA PRO A 104 23.02 3.28 8.99
C PRO A 104 22.15 4.52 9.26
N ILE A 105 20.89 4.30 9.62
CA ILE A 105 19.92 5.35 9.92
C ILE A 105 19.52 5.24 11.39
N ASP A 106 19.78 6.30 12.16
CA ASP A 106 19.22 6.46 13.50
C ASP A 106 17.95 7.31 13.42
N LEU A 107 16.80 6.67 13.65
CA LEU A 107 15.49 7.32 13.61
C LEU A 107 15.37 8.46 14.63
N THR A 108 16.16 8.44 15.72
CA THR A 108 16.16 9.49 16.75
C THR A 108 16.91 10.75 16.35
N GLN A 109 17.79 10.66 15.35
CA GLN A 109 18.66 11.75 14.88
C GLN A 109 18.28 12.29 13.50
N LEU A 110 17.10 11.93 13.00
CA LEU A 110 16.60 12.42 11.72
C LEU A 110 16.45 13.95 11.74
N LYS A 111 17.23 14.63 10.89
CA LYS A 111 17.15 16.09 10.72
C LYS A 111 16.06 16.45 9.71
N PRO A 112 15.33 17.57 9.92
CA PRO A 112 14.28 18.03 9.00
C PRO A 112 14.75 18.13 7.55
N ASP A 113 15.94 18.69 7.31
CA ASP A 113 16.48 18.88 5.95
C ASP A 113 16.69 17.56 5.18
N GLN A 114 17.02 16.48 5.90
CA GLN A 114 17.21 15.16 5.29
C GLN A 114 15.87 14.49 4.95
N LEU A 115 14.82 14.81 5.71
CA LEU A 115 13.47 14.31 5.47
C LEU A 115 12.84 14.96 4.25
N GLU A 116 13.09 16.26 4.01
CA GLU A 116 12.54 16.95 2.84
C GLU A 116 13.02 16.32 1.52
N ALA A 117 14.32 16.07 1.40
CA ALA A 117 14.89 15.36 0.26
C ALA A 117 14.33 13.93 0.13
N LEU A 118 14.14 13.21 1.24
CA LEU A 118 13.58 11.86 1.23
C LEU A 118 12.13 11.86 0.72
N VAL A 119 11.31 12.81 1.17
CA VAL A 119 9.89 12.90 0.81
C VAL A 119 9.67 13.06 -0.68
N ASP A 120 10.54 13.80 -1.36
CA ASP A 120 10.44 13.97 -2.81
C ASP A 120 10.74 12.67 -3.59
N HIS A 121 11.47 11.71 -2.99
CA HIS A 121 11.71 10.39 -3.56
C HIS A 121 10.66 9.34 -3.13
N LEU A 122 9.84 9.62 -2.10
CA LEU A 122 8.84 8.67 -1.60
C LEU A 122 7.63 8.51 -2.52
N ASP A 123 7.41 9.41 -3.47
CA ASP A 123 6.20 9.44 -4.32
C ASP A 123 5.99 8.12 -5.11
N GLU A 124 7.10 7.47 -5.50
CA GLU A 124 7.09 6.19 -6.23
C GLU A 124 7.31 4.97 -5.31
N MET A 125 7.57 5.18 -4.02
CA MET A 125 7.89 4.09 -3.11
C MET A 125 6.64 3.28 -2.76
N THR A 126 6.69 1.98 -3.06
CA THR A 126 5.70 0.98 -2.62
C THR A 126 6.43 -0.20 -2.02
N VAL A 127 6.00 -0.62 -0.83
CA VAL A 127 6.48 -1.84 -0.17
C VAL A 127 5.28 -2.73 0.10
N GLU A 128 5.35 -3.96 -0.36
CA GLU A 128 4.35 -4.99 -0.09
C GLU A 128 5.04 -6.24 0.45
N VAL A 129 4.55 -6.73 1.58
CA VAL A 129 4.94 -8.00 2.17
C VAL A 129 3.69 -8.86 2.25
N ASP A 130 3.76 -10.07 1.70
CA ASP A 130 2.69 -11.06 1.76
C ASP A 130 3.26 -12.36 2.34
N GLN A 131 3.00 -12.58 3.62
CA GLN A 131 3.34 -13.78 4.38
C GLN A 131 2.05 -14.46 4.87
N PRO A 132 2.07 -15.77 5.18
CA PRO A 132 0.89 -16.51 5.61
C PRO A 132 0.17 -15.90 6.83
N ASP A 133 0.94 -15.32 7.75
CA ASP A 133 0.52 -14.74 9.03
C ASP A 133 0.55 -13.21 9.04
N ALA A 134 1.13 -12.55 8.03
CA ALA A 134 1.25 -11.10 7.98
C ALA A 134 1.23 -10.54 6.55
N LYS A 135 0.37 -9.54 6.33
CA LYS A 135 0.36 -8.70 5.12
C LYS A 135 0.68 -7.26 5.50
N VAL A 136 1.70 -6.68 4.88
CA VAL A 136 2.10 -5.28 5.08
C VAL A 136 2.08 -4.54 3.76
N ARG A 137 1.48 -3.35 3.72
CA ARG A 137 1.48 -2.45 2.57
C ARG A 137 1.87 -1.05 3.00
N VAL A 138 2.91 -0.51 2.38
CA VAL A 138 3.37 0.87 2.58
C VAL A 138 3.40 1.57 1.22
N PHE A 139 2.69 2.68 1.09
CA PHE A 139 2.68 3.47 -0.14
C PHE A 139 2.32 4.94 0.12
N CYS A 140 2.68 5.82 -0.80
CA CYS A 140 2.26 7.22 -0.79
C CYS A 140 0.90 7.42 -1.49
N GLU A 141 0.09 8.43 -1.13
CA GLU A 141 -1.19 8.82 -1.77
C GLU A 141 -1.53 10.30 -1.73
#